data_AF-A0A8J6AFT2-F1
#
_entry.id   AF-A0A8J6AFT2-F1
#
_cell.length_a   1.000
_cell.length_b   1.000
_cell.length_c   1.000
_cell.angle_alpha   90.00
_cell.angle_beta   90.00
_cell.angle_gamma   90.00
#
_symmetry.space_group_name_H-M   'P 1'
#
loop_
_entity.id
_entity.type
_entity.pdbx_description
1 polymer ?
#
loop_
_entity_poly.entity_id
_entity_poly.type
_entity_poly.pdbx_seq_one_letter_code
_entity_poly.pdbx_strand_id
1 'polypeptide(L)'
;MEELEQGLLMQPWACLQLAEDSLLAKAYITTQGYALLVSDLQQVWHEQVDASVVSQRAKALNKRLTAPPAALLSRLDDLLRGLLKDTACPREATFSCDRVADALVLRVRSELAGLPFYWDFHCGLASPSLVSAVSLPRKVSRHLIRPLMGMSLALQHQVRELVTLLRMKDLELRDYQESGAALSR
;
A
#
# COMPACT_ATOMS: atom_id res chain seq x y z
N MET A 1 16.76 -3.89 -8.98
CA MET A 1 15.55 -4.63 -8.52
C MET A 1 15.42 -4.65 -7.00
N GLU A 2 16.49 -4.83 -6.22
CA GLU A 2 16.40 -4.78 -4.74
C GLU A 2 15.97 -3.42 -4.18
N GLU A 3 16.35 -2.31 -4.83
CA GLU A 3 15.93 -0.96 -4.43
C GLU A 3 14.40 -0.78 -4.46
N LEU A 4 13.72 -1.40 -5.44
CA LEU A 4 12.25 -1.34 -5.53
C LEU A 4 11.60 -2.06 -4.35
N GLU A 5 12.14 -3.21 -3.95
CA GLU A 5 11.67 -3.99 -2.80
C GLU A 5 11.91 -3.24 -1.48
N GLN A 6 13.08 -2.62 -1.33
CA GLN A 6 13.39 -1.83 -0.14
C GLN A 6 12.50 -0.58 -0.05
N GLY A 7 12.31 0.12 -1.16
CA GLY A 7 11.38 1.26 -1.22
C GLY A 7 9.95 0.86 -0.88
N LEU A 8 9.48 -0.29 -1.38
CA LEU A 8 8.15 -0.84 -1.10
C LEU A 8 7.95 -1.23 0.37
N LEU A 9 9.00 -1.66 1.07
CA LEU A 9 8.95 -1.93 2.51
C LEU A 9 8.62 -0.66 3.30
N MET A 10 9.12 0.49 2.85
CA MET A 10 8.92 1.79 3.49
C MET A 10 7.57 2.43 3.15
N GLN A 11 6.82 1.89 2.18
CA GLN A 11 5.53 2.43 1.81
C GLN A 11 4.42 1.96 2.77
N PRO A 12 3.53 2.87 3.20
CA PRO A 12 2.38 2.51 4.00
C PRO A 12 1.39 1.69 3.17
N TRP A 13 0.59 0.89 3.87
CA TRP A 13 -0.60 0.28 3.27
C TRP A 13 -1.70 1.33 3.17
N ALA A 14 -2.35 1.40 2.01
CA ALA A 14 -3.51 2.24 1.79
C ALA A 14 -4.69 1.41 1.32
N CYS A 15 -5.89 1.90 1.60
CA CYS A 15 -7.12 1.25 1.18
C CYS A 15 -7.54 1.77 -0.19
N LEU A 16 -7.71 0.86 -1.14
CA LEU A 16 -8.28 1.10 -2.44
C LEU A 16 -9.73 0.64 -2.42
N GLN A 17 -10.65 1.60 -2.54
CA GLN A 17 -12.07 1.34 -2.69
C GLN A 17 -12.39 1.10 -4.17
N LEU A 18 -12.78 -0.13 -4.51
CA LEU A 18 -13.31 -0.48 -5.83
C LEU A 18 -14.84 -0.53 -5.76
N ALA A 19 -15.50 -0.64 -6.92
CA ALA A 19 -16.95 -0.66 -6.99
C ALA A 19 -17.59 -1.82 -6.21
N GLU A 20 -16.92 -2.97 -6.14
CA GLU A 20 -17.45 -4.20 -5.53
C GLU A 20 -16.59 -4.74 -4.38
N ASP A 21 -15.32 -4.32 -4.27
CA ASP A 21 -14.34 -4.86 -3.32
C ASP A 21 -13.50 -3.74 -2.69
N SER A 22 -12.99 -3.96 -1.48
CA SER A 22 -11.95 -3.12 -0.88
C SER A 22 -10.63 -3.88 -0.82
N LEU A 23 -9.57 -3.30 -1.37
CA LEU A 23 -8.23 -3.90 -1.34
C LEU A 23 -7.27 -3.04 -0.54
N LEU A 24 -6.30 -3.68 0.12
CA LEU A 24 -5.12 -3.00 0.62
C LEU A 24 -4.04 -3.04 -0.44
N ALA A 25 -3.48 -1.88 -0.77
CA ALA A 25 -2.40 -1.79 -1.75
C ALA A 25 -1.27 -0.90 -1.21
N LYS A 26 -0.07 -1.20 -1.68
CA LYS A 26 1.06 -0.28 -1.60
C LYS A 26 1.93 -0.43 -2.83
N ALA A 27 2.43 0.69 -3.31
CA ALA A 27 3.20 0.76 -4.53
C ALA A 27 4.45 1.61 -4.32
N TYR A 28 5.54 1.23 -4.97
CA TYR A 28 6.74 2.04 -5.05
C TYR A 28 7.20 2.12 -6.50
N ILE A 29 7.20 3.33 -7.05
CA ILE A 29 7.51 3.60 -8.45
C ILE A 29 8.80 4.41 -8.53
N THR A 30 9.67 4.04 -9.46
CA THR A 30 10.90 4.78 -9.81
C THR A 30 10.97 4.97 -11.33
N THR A 31 12.04 5.60 -11.82
CA THR A 31 12.28 5.74 -13.26
C THR A 31 12.64 4.41 -13.94
N GLN A 32 13.07 3.40 -13.17
CA GLN A 32 13.48 2.11 -13.69
C GLN A 32 12.36 1.06 -13.70
N GLY A 33 11.25 1.32 -13.02
CA GLY A 33 10.15 0.37 -12.90
C GLY A 33 9.33 0.60 -11.64
N TYR A 34 8.54 -0.40 -11.27
CA TYR A 34 7.76 -0.35 -10.03
C TYR A 34 7.63 -1.71 -9.37
N ALA A 35 7.29 -1.67 -8.09
CA ALA A 35 6.82 -2.82 -7.34
C ALA A 35 5.48 -2.47 -6.69
N LEU A 36 4.52 -3.39 -6.79
CA LEU A 36 3.16 -3.27 -6.29
C LEU A 36 2.82 -4.50 -5.46
N LEU A 37 2.24 -4.28 -4.29
CA LEU A 37 1.70 -5.32 -3.43
C LEU A 37 0.23 -5.03 -3.17
N VAL A 38 -0.62 -6.03 -3.37
CA VAL A 38 -2.07 -5.93 -3.18
C VAL A 38 -2.53 -7.08 -2.29
N SER A 39 -3.49 -6.83 -1.42
CA SER A 39 -4.06 -7.81 -0.48
C SER A 39 -5.54 -7.57 -0.29
N ASP A 40 -6.34 -8.64 -0.32
CA ASP A 40 -7.75 -8.64 0.07
C ASP A 40 -7.94 -9.15 1.51
N LEU A 41 -6.85 -9.18 2.29
CA LEU A 41 -6.74 -9.78 3.63
C LEU A 41 -6.80 -11.31 3.67
N GLN A 42 -7.10 -11.99 2.55
CA GLN A 42 -7.05 -13.45 2.44
C GLN A 42 -5.77 -13.89 1.72
N GLN A 43 -5.44 -13.21 0.63
CA GLN A 43 -4.30 -13.49 -0.22
C GLN A 43 -3.50 -12.22 -0.47
N VAL A 44 -2.26 -12.40 -0.91
CA VAL A 44 -1.36 -11.31 -1.25
C VAL A 44 -0.83 -11.54 -2.65
N TRP A 45 -1.05 -10.57 -3.53
CA TRP A 45 -0.54 -10.56 -4.89
C TRP A 45 0.58 -9.55 -5.03
N HIS A 46 1.50 -9.86 -5.93
CA HIS A 46 2.68 -9.05 -6.16
C HIS A 46 2.94 -8.90 -7.65
N GLU A 47 3.31 -7.68 -8.04
CA GLU A 47 3.86 -7.38 -9.36
C GLU A 47 5.13 -6.57 -9.23
N GLN A 48 6.15 -6.95 -9.99
CA GLN A 48 7.34 -6.14 -10.18
C GLN A 48 7.65 -6.10 -11.67
N VAL A 49 7.83 -4.90 -12.20
CA VAL A 49 8.14 -4.68 -13.62
C VAL A 49 9.25 -3.66 -13.77
N ASP A 50 9.97 -3.77 -14.88
CA ASP A 50 11.00 -2.84 -15.30
C ASP A 50 10.47 -1.87 -16.38
N ALA A 51 11.27 -0.87 -16.72
CA ALA A 51 10.94 0.11 -17.75
C ALA A 51 10.70 -0.52 -19.14
N SER A 52 11.32 -1.67 -19.43
CA SER A 52 11.18 -2.36 -20.72
C SER A 52 9.79 -2.99 -20.87
N VAL A 53 9.35 -3.74 -19.86
CA VAL A 53 7.99 -4.31 -19.77
C VAL A 53 6.97 -3.20 -19.73
N VAL A 54 7.25 -2.09 -19.03
CA VAL A 54 6.34 -0.95 -18.98
C VAL A 54 6.12 -0.33 -20.36
N SER A 55 7.18 -0.12 -21.12
CA SER A 55 7.11 0.40 -22.49
C SER A 55 6.34 -0.55 -23.42
N GLN A 56 6.60 -1.85 -23.33
CA GLN A 56 5.92 -2.86 -24.15
C GLN A 56 4.42 -2.93 -23.82
N ARG A 57 4.07 -2.98 -22.53
CA ARG A 57 2.66 -3.03 -22.08
C ARG A 57 1.93 -1.74 -22.42
N ALA A 58 2.56 -0.58 -22.24
CA ALA A 58 1.97 0.71 -22.60
C ALA A 58 1.65 0.79 -24.10
N LYS A 59 2.55 0.31 -24.97
CA LYS A 59 2.32 0.25 -26.43
C LYS A 59 1.17 -0.69 -26.80
N ALA A 60 1.04 -1.82 -26.11
CA ALA A 60 -0.03 -2.79 -26.34
C ALA A 60 -1.40 -2.22 -25.94
N LEU A 61 -1.49 -1.58 -24.77
CA LEU A 61 -2.74 -1.03 -24.23
C LEU A 61 -3.12 0.31 -24.87
N ASN A 62 -2.13 1.15 -25.19
CA ASN A 62 -2.32 2.51 -25.70
C ASN A 62 -1.65 2.65 -27.07
N LYS A 63 -2.28 2.12 -28.13
CA LYS A 63 -1.70 2.06 -29.49
C LYS A 63 -1.27 3.41 -30.09
N ARG A 64 -1.80 4.53 -29.56
CA ARG A 64 -1.50 5.90 -30.04
C ARG A 64 -0.52 6.66 -29.15
N LEU A 65 -0.07 6.07 -28.06
CA LEU A 65 0.74 6.75 -27.06
C LEU A 65 2.23 6.55 -27.32
N THR A 66 2.92 7.64 -27.66
CA THR A 66 4.38 7.66 -27.86
C THR A 66 5.03 8.45 -26.73
N ALA A 67 5.15 7.83 -25.56
CA ALA A 67 5.78 8.44 -24.38
C ALA A 67 6.97 7.59 -23.90
N PRO A 68 8.04 8.21 -23.36
CA PRO A 68 9.12 7.48 -22.74
C PRO A 68 8.64 6.76 -21.47
N PRO A 69 9.23 5.61 -21.10
CA PRO A 69 8.81 4.83 -19.94
C PRO A 69 8.89 5.62 -18.62
N ALA A 70 9.82 6.56 -18.50
CA ALA A 70 9.92 7.43 -17.32
C ALA A 70 8.69 8.33 -17.15
N ALA A 71 8.15 8.89 -18.24
CA ALA A 71 6.94 9.72 -18.18
C ALA A 71 5.70 8.88 -17.85
N LEU A 72 5.63 7.67 -18.40
CA LEU A 72 4.60 6.68 -18.07
C LEU A 72 4.62 6.31 -16.58
N LEU A 73 5.82 6.01 -16.05
CA LEU A 73 6.01 5.68 -14.64
C LEU A 73 5.64 6.86 -13.73
N SER A 74 6.05 8.08 -14.08
CA SER A 74 5.62 9.28 -13.35
C SER A 74 4.10 9.44 -13.33
N ARG A 75 3.41 9.20 -14.46
CA ARG A 75 1.95 9.26 -14.51
C ARG A 75 1.31 8.18 -13.64
N LEU A 76 1.84 6.96 -13.65
CA LEU A 76 1.35 5.89 -12.75
C LEU A 76 1.57 6.26 -11.28
N ASP A 77 2.67 6.93 -10.94
CA ASP A 77 2.93 7.39 -9.57
C ASP A 77 1.91 8.45 -9.15
N ASP A 78 1.60 9.41 -10.01
CA ASP A 78 0.58 10.43 -9.72
C ASP A 78 -0.80 9.80 -9.50
N LEU A 79 -1.18 8.83 -10.34
CA LEU A 79 -2.46 8.12 -10.24
C LEU A 79 -2.56 7.29 -8.95
N LEU A 80 -1.53 6.49 -8.65
CA LEU A 80 -1.52 5.67 -7.44
C LEU A 80 -1.39 6.53 -6.19
N ARG A 81 -0.58 7.60 -6.20
CA ARG A 81 -0.44 8.49 -5.04
C ARG A 81 -1.74 9.23 -4.72
N GLY A 82 -2.47 9.70 -5.74
CA GLY A 82 -3.78 10.31 -5.54
C GLY A 82 -4.80 9.34 -4.95
N LEU A 83 -4.76 8.08 -5.39
CA LEU A 83 -5.62 7.03 -4.88
C LEU A 83 -5.25 6.58 -3.44
N LEU A 84 -3.97 6.32 -3.19
CA LEU A 84 -3.48 5.74 -1.94
C LEU A 84 -3.45 6.74 -0.77
N LYS A 85 -3.52 8.06 -1.03
CA LYS A 85 -3.51 9.10 0.01
C LYS A 85 -4.90 9.55 0.46
N ASP A 86 -5.94 8.82 0.08
CA ASP A 86 -7.33 9.09 0.51
C ASP A 86 -7.83 10.50 0.15
N THR A 87 -7.21 11.13 -0.86
CA THR A 87 -7.78 12.29 -1.53
C THR A 87 -8.84 11.74 -2.47
N ALA A 88 -10.12 12.03 -2.18
CA ALA A 88 -11.28 11.69 -3.01
C ALA A 88 -10.86 11.50 -4.46
N CYS A 89 -10.90 10.25 -4.92
CA CYS A 89 -10.29 9.79 -6.17
C CYS A 89 -10.44 10.87 -7.23
N PRO A 90 -9.36 11.41 -7.83
CA PRO A 90 -9.52 12.42 -8.87
C PRO A 90 -10.48 11.82 -9.90
N ARG A 91 -11.60 12.52 -10.17
CA ARG A 91 -12.72 12.08 -11.03
C ARG A 91 -12.29 11.51 -12.39
N GLU A 92 -11.03 11.69 -12.76
CA GLU A 92 -10.38 11.28 -13.98
C GLU A 92 -9.98 9.79 -14.02
N ALA A 93 -9.91 9.07 -12.89
CA ALA A 93 -9.43 7.68 -12.86
C ALA A 93 -10.47 6.70 -12.28
N THR A 94 -10.81 5.67 -13.05
CA THR A 94 -11.64 4.53 -12.66
C THR A 94 -10.77 3.29 -12.47
N PHE A 95 -10.96 2.61 -11.34
CA PHE A 95 -10.27 1.36 -11.01
C PHE A 95 -11.25 0.21 -11.08
N SER A 96 -10.86 -0.88 -11.73
CA SER A 96 -11.60 -2.14 -11.68
C SER A 96 -10.63 -3.28 -11.38
N CYS A 97 -11.13 -4.35 -10.80
CA CYS A 97 -10.32 -5.48 -10.40
C CYS A 97 -10.93 -6.77 -10.93
N ASP A 98 -10.13 -7.59 -11.59
CA ASP A 98 -10.53 -8.89 -12.10
C ASP A 98 -9.64 -9.98 -11.51
N ARG A 99 -10.27 -11.00 -10.94
CA ARG A 99 -9.58 -12.19 -10.44
C ARG A 99 -9.57 -13.24 -11.55
N VAL A 100 -8.38 -13.59 -12.03
CA VAL A 100 -8.18 -14.59 -13.09
C VAL A 100 -7.36 -15.74 -12.53
N ALA A 101 -8.04 -16.80 -12.11
CA ALA A 101 -7.43 -17.95 -11.42
C ALA A 101 -6.56 -17.51 -10.23
N ASP A 102 -5.24 -17.72 -10.30
CA ASP A 102 -4.26 -17.37 -9.28
C ASP A 102 -3.62 -15.98 -9.50
N ALA A 103 -4.18 -15.17 -10.39
CA ALA A 103 -3.69 -13.82 -10.67
C ALA A 103 -4.77 -12.77 -10.43
N LEU A 104 -4.36 -11.63 -9.91
CA LEU A 104 -5.17 -10.43 -9.75
C LEU A 104 -4.77 -9.43 -10.81
N VAL A 105 -5.72 -9.02 -11.65
CA VAL A 105 -5.52 -7.95 -12.63
C VAL A 105 -6.22 -6.70 -12.13
N LEU A 106 -5.44 -5.70 -11.73
CA LEU A 106 -5.97 -4.39 -11.35
C LEU A 106 -5.90 -3.47 -12.57
N ARG A 107 -7.05 -3.07 -13.10
CA ARG A 107 -7.15 -2.19 -14.26
C ARG A 107 -7.38 -0.75 -13.83
N VAL A 108 -6.64 0.14 -14.46
CA VAL A 108 -6.73 1.60 -14.35
C VAL A 108 -7.16 2.15 -15.69
N ARG A 109 -8.25 2.91 -15.66
CA ARG A 109 -8.66 3.76 -16.76
C ARG A 109 -8.61 5.19 -16.30
N SER A 110 -7.75 6.00 -16.91
CA SER A 110 -7.63 7.42 -16.64
C SER A 110 -7.76 8.23 -17.92
N GLU A 111 -7.96 9.54 -17.82
CA GLU A 111 -7.66 10.46 -18.92
C GLU A 111 -6.28 11.11 -18.74
N LEU A 112 -5.60 11.38 -19.86
CA LEU A 112 -4.33 12.09 -19.91
C LEU A 112 -4.40 13.11 -21.05
N ALA A 113 -4.47 14.40 -20.72
CA ALA A 113 -4.59 15.50 -21.69
C ALA A 113 -5.75 15.29 -22.70
N GLY A 114 -6.90 14.79 -22.22
CA GLY A 114 -8.09 14.51 -23.04
C GLY A 114 -8.04 13.21 -23.85
N LEU A 115 -6.98 12.41 -23.72
CA LEU A 115 -6.90 11.07 -24.31
C LEU A 115 -7.13 9.98 -23.25
N PRO A 116 -7.82 8.89 -23.60
CA PRO A 116 -7.99 7.78 -22.68
C PRO A 116 -6.66 7.03 -22.51
N PHE A 117 -6.29 6.82 -21.25
CA PHE A 117 -5.11 6.10 -20.80
C PHE A 117 -5.53 4.84 -20.06
N TYR A 118 -5.02 3.70 -20.50
CA TYR A 118 -5.31 2.39 -19.93
C TYR A 118 -4.04 1.75 -19.37
N TRP A 119 -4.15 1.16 -18.18
CA TRP A 119 -3.08 0.41 -17.56
C TRP A 119 -3.61 -0.79 -16.79
N ASP A 120 -3.00 -1.96 -17.03
CA ASP A 120 -3.32 -3.18 -16.30
C ASP A 120 -2.11 -3.60 -15.46
N PHE A 121 -2.31 -3.73 -14.15
CA PHE A 121 -1.36 -4.32 -13.22
C PHE A 121 -1.63 -5.81 -13.12
N HIS A 122 -0.66 -6.64 -13.48
CA HIS A 122 -0.78 -8.09 -13.51
C HIS A 122 -0.08 -8.67 -12.27
N CYS A 123 -0.82 -8.75 -11.16
CA CYS A 123 -0.29 -9.22 -9.90
C CYS A 123 -0.49 -10.75 -9.80
N GLY A 124 0.59 -11.51 -9.87
CA GLY A 124 0.52 -12.97 -9.72
C GLY A 124 0.56 -13.37 -8.25
N LEU A 125 -0.18 -14.43 -7.88
CA LEU A 125 0.29 -15.36 -6.85
C LEU A 125 1.49 -16.07 -7.49
N ALA A 126 2.60 -16.15 -6.78
CA ALA A 126 3.87 -16.74 -7.23
C ALA A 126 3.68 -17.85 -8.29
N SER A 127 4.07 -17.60 -9.55
CA SER A 127 4.12 -18.66 -10.57
C SER A 127 5.04 -19.80 -10.08
N PRO A 128 4.73 -21.07 -10.36
CA PRO A 128 5.39 -22.24 -9.78
C PRO A 128 6.81 -22.50 -10.31
N SER A 129 7.56 -21.47 -10.72
CA SER A 129 9.01 -21.57 -10.84
C SER A 129 9.63 -21.55 -9.44
N LEU A 130 10.44 -22.55 -9.14
CA LEU A 130 10.97 -22.89 -7.80
C LEU A 130 11.69 -21.74 -7.05
N VAL A 131 12.06 -20.66 -7.74
CA VAL A 131 12.69 -19.48 -7.15
C VAL A 131 11.64 -18.47 -6.61
N SER A 132 10.42 -18.49 -7.15
CA SER A 132 9.34 -17.56 -6.79
C SER A 132 8.47 -18.06 -5.61
N ALA A 133 8.37 -19.39 -5.44
CA ALA A 133 7.57 -20.04 -4.41
C ALA A 133 8.00 -19.72 -2.96
N VAL A 134 9.27 -19.34 -2.75
CA VAL A 134 9.80 -18.93 -1.44
C VAL A 134 9.63 -17.42 -1.18
N SER A 135 9.33 -16.64 -2.22
CA SER A 135 9.33 -15.17 -2.13
C SER A 135 8.04 -14.62 -1.52
N LEU A 136 6.87 -15.23 -1.79
CA LEU A 136 5.59 -14.74 -1.30
C LEU A 136 5.44 -14.91 0.23
N PRO A 137 5.75 -16.07 0.84
CA PRO A 137 5.72 -16.21 2.30
C PRO A 137 6.66 -15.21 2.99
N ARG A 138 7.82 -14.94 2.37
CA ARG A 138 8.79 -13.96 2.87
C ARG A 138 8.29 -12.53 2.71
N LYS A 139 7.60 -12.19 1.62
CA LYS A 139 6.93 -10.89 1.43
C LYS A 139 5.79 -10.69 2.42
N VAL A 140 4.92 -11.68 2.60
CA VAL A 140 3.86 -11.66 3.62
C VAL A 140 4.46 -11.47 5.02
N SER A 141 5.52 -12.22 5.35
CA SER A 141 6.20 -12.10 6.64
C SER A 141 6.80 -10.70 6.85
N ARG A 142 7.47 -10.14 5.84
CA ARG A 142 8.15 -8.83 5.94
C ARG A 142 7.21 -7.63 5.86
N HIS A 143 6.17 -7.68 5.02
CA HIS A 143 5.28 -6.54 4.77
C HIS A 143 4.01 -6.55 5.64
N LEU A 144 3.66 -7.69 6.26
CA LEU A 144 2.47 -7.81 7.13
C LEU A 144 2.82 -8.35 8.51
N ILE A 145 3.29 -9.60 8.61
CA ILE A 145 3.34 -10.31 9.90
C ILE A 145 4.30 -9.64 10.89
N ARG A 146 5.56 -9.38 10.49
CA ARG A 146 6.57 -8.78 11.37
C ARG A 146 6.22 -7.35 11.77
N PRO A 147 5.81 -6.45 10.86
CA PRO A 147 5.34 -5.12 11.24
C PRO A 147 4.16 -5.16 12.20
N LEU A 148 3.14 -5.97 11.92
CA LEU A 148 1.96 -6.07 12.79
C LEU A 148 2.31 -6.59 14.19
N MET A 149 3.17 -7.61 14.28
CA MET A 149 3.65 -8.12 15.56
C MET A 149 4.44 -7.05 16.34
N GLY A 150 5.31 -6.31 15.66
CA GLY A 150 6.04 -5.19 16.26
C GLY A 150 5.12 -4.08 16.74
N MET A 151 4.11 -3.71 15.95
CA MET A 151 3.09 -2.73 16.32
C MET A 151 2.28 -3.17 17.54
N SER A 152 1.82 -4.44 17.58
CA SER A 152 1.10 -4.97 18.73
C SER A 152 1.92 -4.90 20.02
N LEU A 153 3.21 -5.23 19.95
CA LEU A 153 4.13 -5.13 21.10
C LEU A 153 4.34 -3.68 21.53
N ALA A 154 4.54 -2.76 20.58
CA ALA A 154 4.72 -1.33 20.86
C ALA A 154 3.46 -0.73 21.51
N LEU A 155 2.28 -1.03 20.97
CA LEU A 155 1.00 -0.60 21.53
C LEU A 155 0.78 -1.18 22.93
N GLN A 156 1.11 -2.46 23.14
CA GLN A 156 1.03 -3.08 24.46
C GLN A 156 1.96 -2.39 25.47
N HIS A 157 3.15 -1.99 25.05
CA HIS A 157 4.08 -1.23 25.88
C HIS A 157 3.49 0.14 26.27
N GLN A 158 2.97 0.89 25.29
CA GLN A 158 2.33 2.19 25.52
C GLN A 158 1.16 2.07 26.51
N VAL A 159 0.34 1.03 26.42
CA VAL A 159 -0.74 0.79 27.39
C VAL A 159 -0.21 0.64 28.82
N ARG A 160 0.90 -0.08 29.01
CA ARG A 160 1.51 -0.25 30.35
C ARG A 160 2.09 1.05 30.90
N GLU A 161 2.73 1.84 30.05
CA GLU A 161 3.24 3.17 30.42
C GLU A 161 2.10 4.10 30.82
N LEU A 162 1.03 4.15 30.03
CA LEU A 162 -0.16 4.95 30.33
C LEU A 162 -0.83 4.53 31.64
N VAL A 163 -0.94 3.22 31.90
CA VAL A 163 -1.47 2.70 33.19
C VAL A 163 -0.58 3.15 34.36
N THR A 164 0.74 3.16 34.18
CA THR A 164 1.68 3.61 35.22
C THR A 164 1.53 5.11 35.47
N LEU A 165 1.44 5.91 34.40
CA LEU A 165 1.20 7.36 34.50
C LEU A 165 -0.12 7.68 35.20
N LEU A 166 -1.19 6.95 34.88
CA LEU A 166 -2.50 7.11 35.55
C LEU A 166 -2.38 6.84 37.04
N ARG A 167 -1.72 5.75 37.45
CA ARG A 167 -1.51 5.44 38.88
C ARG A 167 -0.69 6.50 39.61
N MET A 168 0.33 7.06 38.96
CA MET A 168 1.11 8.16 39.55
C MET A 168 0.26 9.41 39.74
N LYS A 169 -0.59 9.73 38.76
CA LYS A 169 -1.52 10.86 38.85
C LYS A 169 -2.59 10.63 39.92
N ASP A 170 -3.07 9.40 40.09
CA ASP A 170 -4.02 9.07 41.17
C ASP A 170 -3.39 9.24 42.55
N LEU A 171 -2.11 8.88 42.72
CA LEU A 171 -1.40 9.11 43.98
C LEU A 171 -1.22 10.60 44.27
N GLU A 172 -0.84 11.38 43.26
CA GLU A 172 -0.72 12.83 43.37
C GLU A 172 -2.06 13.48 43.75
N LEU A 173 -3.16 13.05 43.14
CA LEU A 173 -4.51 13.53 43.50
C LEU A 173 -4.90 13.16 44.94
N ARG A 174 -4.54 11.97 45.42
CA ARG A 174 -4.77 11.57 46.82
C ARG A 174 -3.99 12.44 47.79
N ASP A 175 -2.74 12.75 47.48
CA ASP A 175 -1.90 13.62 48.31
C ASP A 175 -2.52 15.04 48.45
N TYR A 176 -3.06 15.58 47.36
CA TYR A 176 -3.82 16.85 47.41
C TYR A 176 -5.08 16.74 48.28
N GLN A 177 -5.83 15.64 48.21
CA GLN A 177 -7.01 15.41 49.04
C GLN A 177 -6.64 15.29 50.53
N GLU A 178 -5.59 14.54 50.85
CA GLU A 178 -5.08 14.36 52.21
C GLU A 178 -4.56 15.66 52.80
N SER A 179 -3.99 16.54 51.97
CA SER A 179 -3.55 17.89 52.34
C SER A 179 -4.70 18.91 52.52
N GLY A 180 -5.96 18.48 52.33
CA GLY A 180 -7.14 19.32 52.52
C GLY A 180 -7.46 20.26 51.35
N ALA A 181 -6.89 20.04 50.17
CA ALA A 181 -7.22 20.81 48.98
C ALA A 181 -8.67 20.52 48.53
N ALA A 182 -9.46 21.58 48.33
CA ALA A 182 -10.82 21.47 47.83
C ALA A 182 -10.87 21.75 46.32
N LEU A 183 -11.61 20.91 45.58
CA LEU A 183 -11.85 21.12 44.15
C LEU A 183 -12.81 22.29 43.95
N SER A 184 -12.49 23.17 43.00
CA SER A 184 -13.33 24.32 42.65
C SER A 184 -14.38 24.00 41.58
N ARG A 185 -14.23 22.88 40.87
CA ARG A 185 -15.16 22.33 39.86
C ARG A 185 -15.07 20.82 39.82
#